data_AF-A0A0E2D9P0-F1
#
_entry.id   AF-A0A0E2D9P0-F1
#
_cell.length_a   1.000
_cell.length_b   1.000
_cell.length_c   1.000
_cell.angle_alpha   90.00
_cell.angle_beta   90.00
_cell.angle_gamma   90.00
#
_symmetry.space_group_name_H-M   'P 1'
#
loop_
_entity.id
_entity.type
_entity.pdbx_description
1 polymer ?
#
loop_
_entity_poly.entity_id
_entity_poly.type
_entity_poly.pdbx_seq_one_letter_code
_entity_poly.pdbx_strand_id
1 'polypeptide(L)'
;MFGNSKNTLVKKKVTVHGKTGDYQAFRNTKTNEDIRTPVEKKIDQARQDRNRISYRKEKSKEEIQKEKEITKRHLEFESLSKEQRRTYGSGPKLPRPGMIMRVYAKGRANVGGMLAKIKEVAKDGKSVVCELTSGMTHTLPIEHLEIAKSKLFSD
;
A
#
# COMPACT_ATOMS: atom_id res chain seq x y z
N MET A 1 -15.05 3.36 -33.12
CA MET A 1 -14.88 2.10 -33.86
C MET A 1 -13.70 1.33 -33.28
N PHE A 2 -13.93 0.43 -32.30
CA PHE A 2 -12.88 -0.45 -31.80
C PHE A 2 -12.97 -1.76 -32.57
N GLY A 3 -12.19 -1.86 -33.65
CA GLY A 3 -12.08 -3.07 -34.45
C GLY A 3 -11.61 -4.24 -33.58
N ASN A 4 -12.26 -5.38 -33.79
CA ASN A 4 -12.04 -6.65 -33.09
C ASN A 4 -10.56 -7.11 -33.26
N SER A 5 -9.65 -6.62 -32.42
CA SER A 5 -8.19 -6.83 -32.50
C SER A 5 -7.73 -8.25 -32.13
N LYS A 6 -8.69 -9.14 -31.84
CA LYS A 6 -8.45 -10.54 -31.46
C LYS A 6 -8.01 -11.44 -32.62
N ASN A 7 -8.12 -10.96 -33.87
CA ASN A 7 -7.81 -11.76 -35.08
C ASN A 7 -6.73 -11.17 -35.98
N THR A 8 -6.02 -10.12 -35.58
CA THR A 8 -4.88 -9.62 -36.37
C THR A 8 -3.68 -10.56 -36.23
N LEU A 9 -3.22 -11.11 -37.35
CA LEU A 9 -1.99 -11.90 -37.39
C LEU A 9 -0.79 -10.96 -37.33
N VAL A 10 0.13 -11.23 -36.39
CA VAL A 10 1.38 -10.49 -36.23
C VAL A 10 2.55 -11.43 -36.49
N LYS A 11 3.54 -10.95 -37.26
CA LYS A 11 4.82 -11.64 -37.44
C LYS A 11 5.66 -11.48 -36.19
N LYS A 12 5.93 -12.57 -35.48
CA LYS A 12 6.84 -12.59 -34.33
C LYS A 12 8.07 -13.41 -34.67
N LYS A 13 9.23 -12.94 -34.21
CA LYS A 13 10.53 -13.62 -34.36
C LYS A 13 10.62 -14.73 -33.31
N VAL A 14 10.92 -15.95 -33.74
CA VAL A 14 10.94 -17.16 -32.92
C VAL A 14 12.20 -17.96 -33.22
N THR A 15 12.79 -18.58 -32.20
CA THR A 15 13.91 -19.51 -32.36
C THR A 15 13.39 -20.87 -32.84
N VAL A 16 13.95 -21.38 -33.93
CA VAL A 16 13.63 -22.70 -34.49
C VAL A 16 14.84 -23.60 -34.31
N HIS A 17 14.64 -24.71 -33.60
CA HIS A 17 15.67 -25.72 -33.35
C HIS A 17 15.74 -26.68 -34.55
N GLY A 18 16.80 -26.56 -35.36
CA GLY A 18 17.05 -27.39 -36.53
C GLY A 18 18.14 -28.44 -36.29
N LYS A 19 18.21 -29.47 -37.17
CA LYS A 19 19.23 -30.54 -37.08
C LYS A 19 20.68 -30.02 -37.20
N THR A 20 20.88 -28.88 -37.84
CA THR A 20 22.18 -28.24 -38.09
C THR A 20 22.44 -27.04 -37.17
N GLY A 21 21.56 -26.78 -36.20
CA GLY A 21 21.65 -25.66 -35.27
C GLY A 21 20.39 -24.82 -35.19
N ASP A 22 20.40 -23.90 -34.23
CA ASP A 22 19.28 -23.01 -33.94
C ASP A 22 19.34 -21.77 -34.84
N TYR A 23 18.20 -21.41 -35.44
CA TYR A 23 18.06 -20.21 -36.27
C TYR A 23 16.81 -19.42 -35.92
N GLN A 24 16.80 -18.14 -36.28
CA GLN A 24 15.67 -17.24 -36.02
C GLN A 24 14.76 -17.17 -37.24
N ALA A 25 13.46 -17.42 -37.06
CA ALA A 25 12.46 -17.33 -38.12
C ALA A 25 11.25 -16.49 -37.68
N PHE A 26 10.59 -15.83 -38.62
CA PHE A 26 9.34 -15.12 -38.35
C PHE A 26 8.14 -16.03 -38.59
N ARG A 27 7.25 -16.15 -37.60
CA ARG A 27 5.99 -16.90 -37.72
C ARG A 27 4.79 -15.96 -37.59
N ASN A 28 3.74 -16.21 -38.38
CA ASN A 28 2.46 -15.53 -38.25
C ASN A 28 1.73 -16.09 -37.04
N THR A 29 1.36 -15.24 -36.09
CA THR A 29 0.78 -15.65 -34.80
C THR A 29 -0.34 -14.71 -34.42
N LYS A 30 -1.35 -15.20 -33.69
CA LYS A 30 -2.43 -14.32 -33.23
C LYS A 30 -1.92 -13.36 -32.16
N THR A 31 -2.52 -12.18 -32.07
CA THR A 31 -2.28 -11.25 -30.98
C THR A 31 -2.50 -11.97 -29.63
N ASN A 32 -1.50 -11.94 -28.74
CA ASN A 32 -1.46 -12.63 -27.43
C ASN A 32 -1.31 -14.17 -27.43
N GLU A 33 -1.01 -14.80 -28.57
CA GLU A 33 -0.67 -16.22 -28.60
C GLU A 33 0.75 -16.47 -28.07
N ASP A 34 0.91 -17.50 -27.24
CA ASP A 34 2.20 -17.94 -26.69
C ASP A 34 2.87 -18.91 -27.65
N ILE A 35 3.99 -18.48 -28.20
CA ILE A 35 4.72 -19.16 -29.29
C ILE A 35 5.95 -19.90 -28.74
N ARG A 36 6.18 -19.79 -27.42
CA ARG A 36 7.35 -20.36 -26.77
C ARG A 36 7.27 -21.87 -26.81
N THR A 37 8.39 -22.50 -27.15
CA THR A 37 8.50 -23.96 -27.08
C THR A 37 8.42 -24.44 -25.62
N PRO A 38 8.06 -25.71 -25.36
CA PRO A 38 8.06 -26.25 -24.00
C PRO A 38 9.40 -26.07 -23.27
N VAL A 39 10.52 -26.06 -24.00
CA VAL A 39 11.86 -25.83 -23.46
C VAL A 39 12.06 -24.37 -23.08
N GLU A 40 11.69 -23.42 -23.96
CA GLU A 40 11.76 -21.98 -23.67
C GLU A 40 10.91 -21.60 -22.46
N LYS A 41 9.71 -22.19 -22.32
CA LYS A 41 8.85 -21.98 -21.15
C LYS A 41 9.53 -22.43 -19.85
N LYS A 42 10.20 -23.58 -19.85
CA LYS A 42 10.97 -24.05 -18.68
C LYS A 42 12.13 -23.14 -18.33
N ILE A 43 12.85 -22.61 -19.34
CA ILE A 43 13.97 -21.68 -19.13
C ILE A 43 13.46 -20.37 -18.53
N ASP A 44 12.37 -19.82 -19.06
CA ASP A 44 11.77 -18.59 -18.54
C ASP A 44 11.21 -18.78 -17.13
N GLN A 45 10.59 -19.92 -16.85
CA GLN A 45 10.15 -20.25 -15.51
C GLN A 45 11.34 -20.35 -14.54
N ALA A 46 12.43 -21.03 -14.94
CA ALA A 46 13.65 -21.10 -14.14
C ALA A 46 14.33 -19.74 -13.94
N ARG A 47 14.22 -18.81 -14.90
CA ARG A 47 14.67 -17.42 -14.77
C ARG A 47 13.78 -16.63 -13.81
N GLN A 48 12.46 -16.77 -13.93
CA GLN A 48 11.50 -16.15 -13.02
C GLN A 48 11.69 -16.65 -11.60
N ASP A 49 11.87 -17.96 -11.39
CA ASP A 49 12.11 -18.56 -10.09
C ASP A 49 13.45 -18.10 -9.49
N ARG A 50 14.52 -17.94 -10.29
CA ARG A 50 15.79 -17.34 -9.84
C ARG A 50 15.67 -15.89 -9.44
N ASN A 51 14.90 -15.12 -10.21
CA ASN A 51 14.70 -13.68 -9.98
C ASN A 51 13.62 -13.41 -8.92
N ARG A 52 12.87 -14.44 -8.51
CA ARG A 52 11.89 -14.35 -7.45
C ARG A 52 12.64 -14.25 -6.12
N ILE A 53 12.89 -13.01 -5.71
CA ILE A 53 13.36 -12.71 -4.35
C ILE A 53 12.32 -13.27 -3.38
N SER A 54 12.62 -14.41 -2.78
CA SER A 54 11.73 -15.07 -1.83
C SER A 54 11.80 -14.34 -0.49
N TYR A 55 11.02 -13.29 -0.31
CA TYR A 55 10.70 -12.75 1.01
C TYR A 55 9.74 -13.69 1.76
N ARG A 56 10.03 -15.00 1.81
CA ARG A 56 9.36 -15.90 2.76
C ARG A 56 10.11 -15.82 4.09
N LYS A 57 9.99 -14.68 4.77
CA LYS A 57 10.11 -14.69 6.24
C LYS A 57 8.80 -15.26 6.74
N GLU A 58 8.83 -16.50 7.22
CA GLU A 58 7.71 -17.01 8.01
C GLU A 58 7.59 -16.12 9.24
N LYS A 59 6.46 -15.40 9.33
CA LYS A 59 6.21 -14.50 10.45
C LYS A 59 6.08 -15.32 11.73
N SER A 60 6.72 -14.88 12.80
CA SER A 60 6.58 -15.55 14.08
C SER A 60 5.13 -15.45 14.59
N LYS A 61 4.72 -16.35 15.50
CA LYS A 61 3.38 -16.30 16.11
C LYS A 61 3.12 -14.95 16.80
N GLU A 62 4.16 -14.35 17.39
CA GLU A 62 4.11 -13.05 18.05
C GLU A 62 3.90 -11.91 17.05
N GLU A 63 4.55 -11.93 15.89
CA GLU A 63 4.37 -10.93 14.85
C GLU A 63 2.93 -10.94 14.31
N ILE A 64 2.36 -12.14 14.10
CA ILE A 64 0.97 -12.29 13.66
C ILE A 64 -0.01 -11.74 14.71
N GLN A 65 0.26 -11.96 16.00
CA GLN A 65 -0.56 -11.41 17.08
C GLN A 65 -0.49 -9.88 17.10
N LYS A 66 0.71 -9.31 17.04
CA LYS A 66 0.91 -7.85 16.98
C LYS A 66 0.21 -7.23 15.78
N GLU A 67 0.30 -7.86 14.60
CA GLU A 67 -0.42 -7.40 13.40
C GLU A 67 -1.93 -7.40 13.60
N LYS A 68 -2.50 -8.44 14.21
CA LYS A 68 -3.93 -8.51 14.52
C LYS A 68 -4.35 -7.42 15.50
N GLU A 69 -3.56 -7.14 16.53
CA GLU A 69 -3.84 -6.09 17.51
C GLU A 69 -3.77 -4.69 16.90
N ILE A 70 -2.79 -4.43 16.04
CA ILE A 70 -2.66 -3.17 15.31
C ILE A 70 -3.86 -3.00 14.37
N THR A 71 -4.26 -4.07 13.67
CA THR A 71 -5.40 -4.04 12.74
C THR A 71 -6.70 -3.73 13.48
N LYS A 72 -6.95 -4.37 14.63
CA LYS A 72 -8.13 -4.10 15.46
C LYS A 72 -8.18 -2.63 15.91
N ARG A 73 -7.07 -2.12 16.47
CA ARG A 73 -6.99 -0.72 16.90
C ARG A 73 -7.14 0.27 15.75
N HIS A 74 -6.63 -0.06 14.57
CA HIS A 74 -6.83 0.76 13.38
C HIS A 74 -8.32 0.90 13.03
N LEU A 75 -9.06 -0.22 12.98
CA LEU A 75 -10.49 -0.22 12.70
C LEU A 75 -11.29 0.56 13.76
N GLU A 76 -10.92 0.43 15.03
CA GLU A 76 -11.51 1.21 16.13
C GLU A 76 -11.25 2.71 15.96
N PHE A 77 -10.05 3.10 15.54
CA PHE A 77 -9.73 4.51 15.32
C PHE A 77 -10.51 5.08 14.12
N GLU A 78 -10.69 4.28 13.07
CA GLU A 78 -11.51 4.69 11.92
C GLU A 78 -12.99 4.84 12.27
N SER A 79 -13.56 3.92 13.06
CA SER A 79 -14.95 4.01 13.50
C SER A 79 -15.18 5.24 14.38
N LEU A 80 -14.33 5.44 15.40
CA LEU A 80 -14.37 6.59 16.28
C LEU A 80 -14.13 7.91 15.52
N SER A 81 -13.21 7.93 14.55
CA SER A 81 -13.00 9.10 13.69
C SER A 81 -14.26 9.43 12.88
N LYS A 82 -14.96 8.41 12.36
CA LYS A 82 -16.20 8.58 11.60
C LYS A 82 -17.34 9.10 12.49
N GLU A 83 -17.48 8.59 13.71
CA GLU A 83 -18.46 9.07 14.70
C GLU A 83 -18.18 10.51 15.13
N GLN A 84 -16.91 10.84 15.39
CA GLN A 84 -16.49 12.20 15.67
C GLN A 84 -16.88 13.13 14.51
N ARG A 85 -16.61 12.75 13.25
CA ARG A 85 -17.03 13.57 12.08
C ARG A 85 -18.54 13.81 12.01
N ARG A 86 -19.37 12.84 12.41
CA ARG A 86 -20.84 12.96 12.40
C ARG A 86 -21.36 13.92 13.48
N THR A 87 -20.74 13.89 14.65
CA THR A 87 -21.14 14.72 15.80
C THR A 87 -20.56 16.12 15.74
N TYR A 88 -19.48 16.33 14.98
CA TYR A 88 -18.77 17.59 14.95
C TYR A 88 -19.22 18.54 13.83
N GLY A 89 -19.57 19.78 14.21
CA GLY A 89 -19.80 20.90 13.28
C GLY A 89 -18.52 21.53 12.69
N SER A 90 -18.70 22.44 11.72
CA SER A 90 -17.64 23.19 11.03
C SER A 90 -16.91 24.15 11.97
N GLY A 91 -15.58 24.08 12.04
CA GLY A 91 -14.73 25.02 12.79
C GLY A 91 -13.34 24.47 13.15
N PRO A 92 -12.35 25.35 13.41
CA PRO A 92 -11.04 24.94 13.91
C PRO A 92 -11.18 24.39 15.33
N LYS A 93 -10.64 23.19 15.59
CA LYS A 93 -10.74 22.56 16.91
C LYS A 93 -9.38 22.35 17.53
N LEU A 94 -9.28 22.79 18.77
CA LEU A 94 -8.15 22.48 19.64
C LEU A 94 -8.17 21.00 20.01
N PRO A 95 -7.01 20.35 20.07
CA PRO A 95 -6.90 18.97 20.51
C PRO A 95 -7.41 18.82 21.94
N ARG A 96 -8.26 17.83 22.19
CA ARG A 96 -8.74 17.48 23.54
C ARG A 96 -8.43 16.01 23.83
N PRO A 97 -8.19 15.65 25.11
CA PRO A 97 -8.12 14.26 25.53
C PRO A 97 -9.29 13.43 25.00
N GLY A 98 -8.99 12.25 24.45
CA GLY A 98 -9.96 11.33 23.86
C GLY A 98 -10.31 11.59 22.39
N MET A 99 -9.93 12.73 21.80
CA MET A 99 -10.18 13.01 20.39
C MET A 99 -9.24 12.21 19.47
N ILE A 100 -9.74 11.84 18.29
CA ILE A 100 -8.93 11.21 17.24
C ILE A 100 -8.63 12.26 16.18
N MET A 101 -7.34 12.49 15.96
CA MET A 101 -6.84 13.46 15.00
C MET A 101 -5.87 12.77 14.04
N ARG A 102 -5.76 13.30 12.83
CA ARG A 102 -4.78 12.87 11.84
C ARG A 102 -3.48 13.65 12.06
N VAL A 103 -2.39 12.92 12.08
CA VAL A 103 -1.05 13.50 12.23
C VAL A 103 -0.55 13.97 10.87
N TYR A 104 -0.28 15.27 10.75
CA TYR A 104 0.40 15.91 9.64
C TYR A 104 1.79 16.39 10.08
N ALA A 105 2.67 15.44 10.37
CA ALA A 105 4.07 15.73 10.69
C ALA A 105 4.91 15.79 9.40
N LYS A 106 4.94 16.96 8.75
CA LYS A 106 5.82 17.19 7.59
C LYS A 106 7.27 17.04 8.04
N GLY A 107 7.97 16.00 7.58
CA GLY A 107 9.38 15.73 7.91
C GLY A 107 9.64 14.58 8.90
N ARG A 108 8.61 13.93 9.46
CA ARG A 108 8.78 12.66 10.20
C ARG A 108 8.24 11.50 9.37
N ALA A 109 9.13 10.77 8.71
CA ALA A 109 8.84 9.75 7.69
C ALA A 109 7.83 8.66 8.12
N ASN A 110 7.68 8.41 9.42
CA ASN A 110 6.93 7.24 9.92
C ASN A 110 5.59 7.56 10.59
N VAL A 111 5.24 8.85 10.78
CA VAL A 111 4.02 9.25 11.52
C VAL A 111 3.07 10.14 10.72
N GLY A 112 3.52 10.69 9.59
CA GLY A 112 2.66 11.48 8.71
C GLY A 112 1.51 10.65 8.12
N GLY A 113 0.29 11.18 8.20
CA GLY A 113 -0.93 10.57 7.66
C GLY A 113 -1.62 9.57 8.60
N MET A 114 -1.05 9.22 9.75
CA MET A 114 -1.67 8.27 10.69
C MET A 114 -2.77 8.90 11.53
N LEU A 115 -3.70 8.07 12.01
CA LEU A 115 -4.67 8.46 13.05
C LEU A 115 -4.03 8.30 14.44
N ALA A 116 -4.27 9.27 15.30
CA ALA A 116 -3.78 9.29 16.66
C ALA A 116 -4.89 9.69 17.63
N LYS A 117 -4.97 8.99 18.76
CA LYS A 117 -5.86 9.33 19.88
C LYS A 117 -5.10 10.21 20.87
N ILE A 118 -5.66 11.36 21.21
CA ILE A 118 -5.03 12.29 22.16
C ILE A 118 -5.23 11.75 23.58
N LYS A 119 -4.14 11.59 24.32
CA LYS A 119 -4.18 11.23 25.75
C LYS A 119 -4.20 12.48 26.61
N GLU A 120 -3.28 13.38 26.35
CA GLU A 120 -3.07 14.57 27.17
C GLU A 120 -2.58 15.73 26.31
N VAL A 121 -2.98 16.94 26.68
CA VAL A 121 -2.41 18.18 26.14
C VAL A 121 -1.42 18.69 27.18
N ALA A 122 -0.17 18.90 26.79
CA ALA A 122 0.86 19.37 27.71
C ALA A 122 0.46 20.73 28.31
N LYS A 123 0.91 21.01 29.54
CA LYS A 123 0.59 22.25 30.27
C LYS A 123 0.99 23.52 29.50
N ASP A 124 1.98 23.41 28.62
CA ASP A 124 2.47 24.50 27.77
C ASP A 124 1.51 24.87 26.63
N GLY A 125 0.47 24.05 26.39
CA GLY A 125 -0.53 24.27 25.35
C GLY A 125 0.00 24.23 23.91
N LYS A 126 1.24 23.79 23.70
CA LYS A 126 1.92 23.74 22.38
C LYS A 126 2.10 22.31 21.87
N SER A 127 2.12 21.33 22.76
CA SER A 127 2.37 19.93 22.46
C SER A 127 1.29 19.03 23.03
N VAL A 128 1.12 17.88 22.39
CA VAL A 128 0.09 16.90 22.70
C VAL A 128 0.72 15.52 22.74
N VAL A 129 0.38 14.75 23.77
CA VAL A 129 0.72 13.34 23.87
C VAL A 129 -0.40 12.54 23.21
N CYS A 130 -0.08 11.85 22.13
CA CYS A 130 -1.02 11.04 21.38
C CYS A 130 -0.55 9.59 21.24
N GLU A 131 -1.50 8.67 21.23
CA GLU A 131 -1.29 7.25 20.94
C GLU A 131 -1.64 6.96 19.48
N LEU A 132 -0.70 6.38 18.74
CA LEU A 132 -0.90 5.97 17.36
C LEU A 132 -1.61 4.62 17.28
N THR A 133 -2.12 4.26 16.09
CA THR A 133 -2.66 2.92 15.83
C THR A 133 -1.63 1.79 16.03
N SER A 134 -0.33 2.10 16.02
CA SER A 134 0.74 1.16 16.37
C SER A 134 0.80 0.86 17.88
N GLY A 135 0.23 1.70 18.74
CA GLY A 135 0.34 1.64 20.21
C GLY A 135 1.48 2.46 20.78
N MET A 136 2.30 3.05 19.93
CA MET A 136 3.35 3.94 20.38
C MET A 136 2.75 5.27 20.78
N THR A 137 3.20 5.79 21.90
CA THR A 137 2.89 7.14 22.35
C THR A 137 3.95 8.10 21.83
N HIS A 138 3.50 9.21 21.24
CA HIS A 138 4.38 10.27 20.76
C HIS A 138 3.90 11.62 21.24
N THR A 139 4.87 12.49 21.54
CA THR A 139 4.63 13.90 21.78
C THR A 139 4.80 14.65 20.46
N LEU A 140 3.74 15.33 20.03
CA LEU A 140 3.71 16.09 18.78
C LEU A 140 3.24 17.54 19.05
N PRO A 141 3.76 18.52 18.31
CA PRO A 141 3.19 19.86 18.27
C PRO A 141 1.73 19.84 17.82
N ILE A 142 0.91 20.75 18.36
CA ILE A 142 -0.51 20.89 17.97
C ILE A 142 -0.65 21.17 16.46
N GLU A 143 0.27 21.95 15.89
CA GLU A 143 0.30 22.30 14.47
C GLU A 143 0.40 21.10 13.53
N HIS A 144 0.88 19.97 14.04
CA HIS A 144 0.97 18.72 13.28
C HIS A 144 -0.26 17.84 13.46
N LEU A 145 -1.34 18.33 14.06
CA LEU A 145 -2.60 17.61 14.25
C LEU A 145 -3.73 18.34 13.53
N GLU A 146 -4.44 17.62 12.68
CA GLU A 146 -5.71 18.09 12.13
C GLU A 146 -6.82 17.11 12.45
N ILE A 147 -8.06 17.58 12.47
CA ILE A 147 -9.21 16.67 12.43
C ILE A 147 -9.03 15.80 11.19
N ALA A 148 -9.16 14.48 11.37
CA ALA A 148 -9.15 13.56 10.24
C ALA A 148 -10.34 13.90 9.33
N LYS A 149 -10.14 14.76 8.33
CA LYS A 149 -11.14 15.08 7.30
C LYS A 149 -11.24 13.88 6.35
N SER A 150 -12.42 13.69 5.75
CA SER A 150 -12.69 12.57 4.83
C SER A 150 -11.99 12.71 3.47
N LYS A 151 -11.50 13.91 3.12
CA LYS A 151 -10.77 14.17 1.87
C LYS A 151 -9.30 14.45 2.20
N LEU A 152 -8.43 13.47 1.90
CA LEU A 152 -7.08 13.81 1.48
C LEU A 152 -7.18 14.12 -0.01
N PHE A 153 -6.73 15.30 -0.41
CA PHE A 153 -6.78 15.85 -1.77
C PHE A 153 -8.13 16.45 -2.18
N SER A 154 -8.14 17.78 -2.29
CA SER A 154 -8.89 18.50 -3.31
C SER A 154 -7.80 19.13 -4.18
N ASP A 155 -7.44 18.46 -5.27
CA ASP A 155 -6.88 19.09 -6.46
C ASP A 155 -7.96 18.97 -7.54
#